data_AF-A0AA38Z0F2-F1
#
_entry.id   AF-A0AA38Z0F2-F1
#
_cell.length_a   1.000
_cell.length_b   1.000
_cell.length_c   1.000
_cell.angle_alpha   90.00
_cell.angle_beta   90.00
_cell.angle_gamma   90.00
#
_symmetry.space_group_name_H-M   'P 1'
#
loop_
_entity.id
_entity.type
_entity.pdbx_description
1 polymer ?
#
loop_
_entity_poly.entity_id
_entity_poly.type
_entity_poly.pdbx_seq_one_letter_code
_entity_poly.pdbx_strand_id
1 'polypeptide(L)'
;MYHSYSMQVHGYVSSPMIGDGGSFTLVHGYHGSFSLRHWLQLSDWLPTLEATLALDEESVRRVGDDTVGGPAVSRQLRIIRILMRDLLIGVNYLHSHGLAHTELRLENVHISPVDRHIKVGILGNAADFYESSQNSSTLDSNIERRQMMIAFDMRCVGFMMAKMVLRELMDPTIFAKFKSFLTKGNDPSCLREFLLQILNRNSSSGNAGLQILDRNWGAGWNLLSSLLAAKSSKRISCLDALRHPFLCGPRWRVNPSMDIIRWGLGSTAVRISEEYIYRLPQRTRLAHFIELMEMLNPHSKPRNWLELLPGKWRLLYSTGRHIGLTLRQPSARVLIGDVHLTVSRTSTLNTNLSFTSDIGFTVMVNKNWPHDKSGTTGKLQVNAMFRLTAGRRLYLKEDKTTGKFPSPSSTSQNSVIRKFSGRKWRKAIPFKEFPSSLPVAKFTPHDVELTMSLDDPLTTNVDIARTVVREVRTQVPPEIFDLSKIVCGTYLDPRLLVLRGVSGSALLFTRSCE
;
A
#
# COMPACT_ATOMS: atom_id res chain seq x y z
N MET A 1 8.43 31.46 15.02
CA MET A 1 7.24 30.58 14.85
C MET A 1 7.50 29.12 15.18
N TYR A 2 8.65 28.52 14.87
CA TYR A 2 8.86 27.07 15.07
C TYR A 2 9.17 26.62 16.51
N HIS A 3 9.63 27.52 17.39
CA HIS A 3 9.92 27.22 18.80
C HIS A 3 8.72 26.72 19.62
N SER A 4 7.48 26.90 19.13
CA SER A 4 6.29 26.45 19.85
C SER A 4 6.11 24.93 19.83
N TYR A 5 6.67 24.25 18.81
CA TYR A 5 6.49 22.82 18.57
C TYR A 5 7.49 21.94 19.33
N SER A 6 8.47 22.54 20.03
CA SER A 6 9.39 21.86 20.93
C SER A 6 9.05 22.20 22.38
N MET A 7 9.21 21.24 23.28
CA MET A 7 9.08 21.47 24.71
C MET A 7 10.14 22.46 25.20
N GLN A 8 9.72 23.53 25.86
CA GLN A 8 10.63 24.57 26.37
C GLN A 8 11.18 24.15 27.73
N VAL A 9 12.51 24.21 27.86
CA VAL A 9 13.21 24.05 29.15
C VAL A 9 13.45 25.44 29.72
N HIS A 10 12.97 25.68 30.94
CA HIS A 10 13.14 26.96 31.63
C HIS A 10 14.43 27.02 32.46
N GLY A 11 14.94 25.86 32.89
CA GLY A 11 16.19 25.77 33.63
C GLY A 11 16.33 24.42 34.33
N TYR A 12 17.28 24.34 35.26
CA TYR A 12 17.43 23.19 36.14
C TYR A 12 17.63 23.64 37.58
N VAL A 13 17.21 22.80 38.52
CA VAL A 13 17.44 22.98 39.96
C VAL A 13 18.38 21.89 40.40
N SER A 14 19.60 22.25 40.76
CA SER A 14 20.57 21.31 41.34
C SER A 14 20.23 21.08 42.82
N SER A 15 20.13 19.82 43.24
CA SER A 15 20.03 19.51 44.67
C SER A 15 21.39 19.74 45.34
N PRO A 16 21.49 20.55 46.41
CA PRO A 16 22.74 20.71 47.14
C PRO A 16 23.00 19.44 47.97
N MET A 17 23.70 18.47 47.38
CA MET A 17 24.22 17.30 48.09
C MET A 17 25.75 17.35 48.05
N ILE A 18 26.36 17.35 49.24
CA ILE A 18 27.81 17.23 49.45
C ILE A 18 28.15 15.75 49.25
N GLY A 19 28.51 15.36 48.03
CA GLY A 19 28.88 13.99 47.68
C GLY A 19 28.63 13.68 46.20
N ASP A 20 29.44 12.78 45.64
CA ASP A 20 29.72 12.53 44.20
C ASP A 20 28.55 11.96 43.35
N GLY A 21 27.30 12.28 43.71
CA GLY A 21 26.08 11.79 43.08
C GLY A 21 24.97 12.84 43.05
N GLY A 22 25.29 14.06 42.61
CA GLY A 22 24.33 15.17 42.55
C GLY A 22 23.17 14.88 41.59
N SER A 23 21.94 14.88 42.10
CA SER A 23 20.74 14.90 41.27
C SER A 23 20.37 16.34 40.90
N PHE A 24 19.88 16.53 39.68
CA PHE A 24 19.29 17.79 39.26
C PHE A 24 17.89 17.56 38.71
N THR A 25 17.00 18.52 38.95
CA THR A 25 15.64 18.53 38.42
C THR A 25 15.57 19.46 37.23
N LEU A 26 15.18 18.95 36.07
CA LEU A 26 14.95 19.76 34.88
C LEU A 26 13.56 20.41 34.96
N VAL A 27 13.50 21.73 34.82
CA VAL A 27 12.25 22.49 34.82
C VAL A 27 11.88 22.83 33.38
N HIS A 28 10.73 22.36 32.93
CA HIS A 28 10.22 22.59 31.58
C HIS A 28 8.77 23.10 31.61
N GLY A 29 8.31 23.66 30.50
CA GLY A 29 6.94 24.12 30.35
C GLY A 29 5.92 23.00 30.57
N TYR A 30 4.83 23.30 31.29
CA TYR A 30 3.72 22.37 31.46
C TYR A 30 2.83 22.38 30.22
N HIS A 31 2.67 21.23 29.58
CA HIS A 31 1.92 21.06 28.33
C HIS A 31 0.84 19.98 28.44
N GLY A 32 0.25 19.83 29.63
CA GLY A 32 -0.75 18.81 29.92
C GLY A 32 -0.16 17.49 30.41
N SER A 33 -0.97 16.72 31.14
CA SER A 33 -0.54 15.49 31.81
C SER A 33 -0.50 14.25 30.91
N PHE A 34 -1.08 14.31 29.70
CA PHE A 34 -1.19 13.17 28.81
C PHE A 34 -0.28 13.31 27.59
N SER A 35 0.62 12.35 27.40
CA SER A 35 1.28 12.14 26.12
C SER A 35 0.31 11.56 25.09
N LEU A 36 0.68 11.64 23.81
CA LEU A 36 -0.10 11.13 22.69
C LEU A 36 -0.41 9.64 22.85
N ARG A 37 0.49 8.86 23.47
CA ARG A 37 0.22 7.45 23.83
C ARG A 37 -1.03 7.33 24.72
N HIS A 38 -1.10 8.12 25.79
CA HIS A 38 -2.20 8.06 26.74
C HIS A 38 -3.52 8.44 26.07
N TRP A 39 -3.50 9.50 25.25
CA TRP A 39 -4.66 9.91 24.46
C TRP A 39 -5.20 8.76 23.59
N LEU A 40 -4.33 8.06 22.85
CA LEU A 40 -4.75 6.96 21.97
C LEU A 40 -5.27 5.72 22.73
N GLN A 41 -5.04 5.62 24.04
CA GLN A 41 -5.57 4.56 24.89
C GLN A 41 -6.97 4.88 25.43
N LEU A 42 -7.39 6.16 25.45
CA LEU A 42 -8.73 6.54 25.86
C LEU A 42 -9.79 6.00 24.87
N SER A 43 -10.93 5.56 25.40
CA SER A 43 -12.05 5.05 24.60
C SER A 43 -12.71 6.15 23.75
N ASP A 44 -12.83 7.35 24.33
CA ASP A 44 -13.48 8.55 23.81
C ASP A 44 -12.46 9.60 23.32
N TRP A 45 -11.24 9.17 22.98
CA TRP A 45 -10.13 10.07 22.66
C TRP A 45 -10.46 11.09 21.56
N LEU A 46 -11.24 10.71 20.55
CA LEU A 46 -11.52 11.55 19.38
C LEU A 46 -12.32 12.82 19.74
N PRO A 47 -13.54 12.74 20.30
CA PRO A 47 -14.29 13.93 20.69
C PRO A 47 -13.56 14.77 21.74
N THR A 48 -12.90 14.13 22.71
CA THR A 48 -12.17 14.82 23.78
C THR A 48 -10.96 15.57 23.24
N LEU A 49 -10.24 14.99 22.27
CA LEU A 49 -9.12 15.66 21.61
C LEU A 49 -9.56 16.79 20.68
N GLU A 50 -10.66 16.62 19.95
CA GLU A 50 -11.24 17.70 19.13
C GLU A 50 -11.63 18.92 19.99
N ALA A 51 -12.22 18.68 21.16
CA ALA A 51 -12.52 19.73 22.13
C ALA A 51 -11.25 20.38 22.70
N THR A 52 -10.23 19.59 23.04
CA THR A 52 -8.96 20.07 23.59
C THR A 52 -8.19 20.94 22.60
N LEU A 53 -8.16 20.55 21.32
CA LEU A 53 -7.50 21.34 20.27
C LEU A 53 -8.35 22.54 19.80
N ALA A 54 -9.62 22.60 20.21
CA ALA A 54 -10.57 23.64 19.82
C ALA A 54 -10.51 23.94 18.31
N LEU A 55 -10.67 22.90 17.49
CA LEU A 55 -10.50 22.97 16.04
C LEU A 55 -11.42 24.04 15.43
N ASP A 56 -10.81 25.08 14.88
CA ASP A 56 -11.48 26.14 14.12
C ASP A 56 -11.40 25.88 12.60
N GLU A 57 -12.13 26.68 11.83
CA GLU A 57 -12.11 26.57 10.37
C GLU A 57 -10.69 26.74 9.78
N GLU A 58 -9.85 27.56 10.40
CA GLU A 58 -8.48 27.77 9.95
C GLU A 58 -7.63 26.50 10.09
N SER A 59 -7.71 25.83 11.24
CA SER A 59 -7.04 24.54 11.49
C SER A 59 -7.48 23.47 10.49
N VAL A 60 -8.76 23.46 10.14
CA VAL A 60 -9.31 22.52 9.14
C VAL A 60 -8.82 22.87 7.72
N ARG A 61 -8.78 24.16 7.34
CA ARG A 61 -8.25 24.61 6.05
C ARG A 61 -6.77 24.28 5.87
N ARG A 62 -5.97 24.33 6.95
CA ARG A 62 -4.53 23.96 6.94
C ARG A 62 -4.28 22.53 6.45
N VAL A 63 -5.21 21.61 6.70
CA VAL A 63 -5.12 20.20 6.26
C VAL A 63 -6.00 19.90 5.03
N GLY A 64 -6.49 20.95 4.37
CA GLY A 64 -7.22 20.88 3.12
C GLY A 64 -8.59 20.22 3.21
N ASP A 65 -9.24 20.32 4.37
CA ASP A 65 -10.61 19.85 4.60
C ASP A 65 -11.58 21.05 4.67
N ASP A 66 -12.88 20.78 4.53
CA ASP A 66 -13.91 21.78 4.22
C ASP A 66 -14.89 22.01 5.37
N THR A 67 -14.99 21.06 6.29
CA THR A 67 -15.98 21.09 7.38
C THR A 67 -15.35 20.59 8.67
N VAL A 68 -15.85 21.04 9.83
CA VAL A 68 -15.41 20.55 11.16
C VAL A 68 -16.20 19.29 11.57
N GLY A 69 -17.28 18.96 10.86
CA GLY A 69 -18.12 17.79 11.13
C GLY A 69 -17.82 16.56 10.25
N GLY A 70 -18.80 15.67 10.17
CA GLY A 70 -18.81 14.51 9.27
C GLY A 70 -18.67 13.15 9.97
N PRO A 71 -18.63 12.06 9.18
CA PRO A 71 -18.46 10.71 9.72
C PRO A 71 -17.20 10.58 10.58
N ALA A 72 -17.23 9.70 11.58
CA ALA A 72 -16.11 9.49 12.50
C ALA A 72 -14.75 9.29 11.80
N VAL A 73 -14.73 8.52 10.70
CA VAL A 73 -13.53 8.29 9.87
C VAL A 73 -12.96 9.58 9.26
N SER A 74 -13.83 10.51 8.84
CA SER A 74 -13.41 11.81 8.30
C SER A 74 -12.83 12.71 9.39
N ARG A 75 -13.48 12.76 10.55
CA ARG A 75 -13.02 13.51 11.73
C ARG A 75 -11.68 12.99 12.22
N GLN A 76 -11.55 11.67 12.36
CA GLN A 76 -10.29 11.01 12.75
C GLN A 76 -9.16 11.29 11.76
N LEU A 77 -9.41 11.18 10.45
CA LEU A 77 -8.42 11.53 9.42
C LEU A 77 -7.94 12.97 9.55
N ARG A 78 -8.85 13.92 9.82
CA ARG A 78 -8.51 15.33 9.99
C ARG A 78 -7.58 15.54 11.18
N ILE A 79 -7.94 14.99 12.33
CA ILE A 79 -7.09 15.04 13.54
C ILE A 79 -5.72 14.45 13.24
N ILE A 80 -5.66 13.25 12.65
CA ILE A 80 -4.38 12.61 12.31
C ILE A 80 -3.52 13.50 11.41
N ARG A 81 -4.10 14.17 10.41
CA ARG A 81 -3.36 15.12 9.55
C ARG A 81 -2.78 16.29 10.34
N ILE A 82 -3.56 16.86 11.25
CA ILE A 82 -3.12 17.98 12.11
C ILE A 82 -1.96 17.52 12.98
N LEU A 83 -2.15 16.42 13.73
CA LEU A 83 -1.11 15.87 14.61
C LEU A 83 0.17 15.50 13.86
N MET A 84 0.04 14.85 12.69
CA MET A 84 1.20 14.51 11.85
C MET A 84 1.92 15.74 11.34
N ARG A 85 1.17 16.78 10.95
CA ARG A 85 1.75 18.03 10.47
C ARG A 85 2.52 18.74 11.59
N ASP A 86 1.93 18.86 12.78
CA ASP A 86 2.57 19.48 13.94
C ASP A 86 3.84 18.72 14.35
N LEU A 87 3.76 17.38 14.40
CA LEU A 87 4.91 16.51 14.66
C LEU A 87 6.04 16.74 13.65
N LEU A 88 5.72 16.75 12.35
CA LEU A 88 6.71 16.98 11.30
C LEU A 88 7.27 18.40 11.36
N ILE A 89 6.47 19.42 11.69
CA ILE A 89 6.98 20.79 11.87
C ILE A 89 8.01 20.83 13.01
N GLY A 90 7.72 20.19 14.15
CA GLY A 90 8.65 20.10 15.28
C GLY A 90 9.93 19.33 14.93
N VAL A 91 9.81 18.19 14.24
CA VAL A 91 10.98 17.40 13.79
C VAL A 91 11.81 18.17 12.76
N ASN A 92 11.17 18.82 11.79
CA ASN A 92 11.87 19.65 10.79
C ASN A 92 12.63 20.80 11.44
N TYR A 93 12.07 21.39 12.50
CA TYR A 93 12.75 22.42 13.28
C TYR A 93 14.03 21.87 13.94
N LEU A 94 13.98 20.70 14.57
CA LEU A 94 15.21 20.09 15.14
C LEU A 94 16.26 19.83 14.04
N HIS A 95 15.83 19.23 12.92
CA HIS A 95 16.72 18.91 11.80
C HIS A 95 17.32 20.16 11.14
N SER A 96 16.61 21.30 11.13
CA SER A 96 17.15 22.55 10.60
C SER A 96 18.17 23.20 11.54
N HIS A 97 18.15 22.86 12.84
CA HIS A 97 19.08 23.35 13.86
C HIS A 97 20.25 22.38 14.11
N GLY A 98 20.42 21.36 13.26
CA GLY A 98 21.54 20.42 13.37
C GLY A 98 21.32 19.27 14.35
N LEU A 99 20.10 19.10 14.87
CA LEU A 99 19.81 18.09 15.89
C LEU A 99 18.91 16.99 15.33
N ALA A 100 19.20 15.74 15.68
CA ALA A 100 18.26 14.63 15.59
C ALA A 100 17.69 14.32 16.97
N HIS A 101 16.41 13.95 17.03
CA HIS A 101 15.79 13.60 18.30
C HIS A 101 16.22 12.20 18.78
N THR A 102 16.41 11.24 17.87
CA THR A 102 16.84 9.84 18.09
C THR A 102 15.93 8.96 18.96
N GLU A 103 14.90 9.53 19.59
CA GLU A 103 13.98 8.83 20.48
C GLU A 103 12.52 9.27 20.25
N LEU A 104 12.14 9.48 18.99
CA LEU A 104 10.74 9.81 18.68
C LEU A 104 9.82 8.61 18.95
N ARG A 105 8.93 8.78 19.92
CA ARG A 105 7.88 7.80 20.26
C ARG A 105 6.62 8.53 20.73
N LEU A 106 5.50 7.81 20.81
CA LEU A 106 4.22 8.39 21.25
C LEU A 106 4.26 8.89 22.70
N GLU A 107 5.16 8.35 23.52
CA GLU A 107 5.37 8.78 24.91
C GLU A 107 6.04 10.15 24.99
N ASN A 108 6.88 10.49 24.00
CA ASN A 108 7.71 11.69 23.98
C ASN A 108 7.01 12.84 23.24
N VAL A 109 5.70 12.78 23.08
CA VAL A 109 4.92 13.76 22.32
C VAL A 109 3.69 14.15 23.11
N HIS A 110 3.54 15.44 23.36
CA HIS A 110 2.51 15.99 24.26
C HIS A 110 1.56 16.89 23.49
N ILE A 111 0.29 16.93 23.89
CA ILE A 111 -0.71 17.83 23.31
C ILE A 111 -0.86 19.01 24.26
N SER A 112 -0.45 20.21 23.81
CA SER A 112 -0.61 21.44 24.60
C SER A 112 -2.01 22.01 24.39
N PRO A 113 -2.91 22.02 25.41
CA PRO A 113 -4.23 22.61 25.28
C PRO A 113 -4.18 24.13 25.08
N VAL A 114 -3.18 24.78 25.69
CA VAL A 114 -2.95 26.23 25.60
C VAL A 114 -2.58 26.62 24.18
N ASP A 115 -1.61 25.91 23.59
CA ASP A 115 -1.11 26.23 22.26
C ASP A 115 -1.93 25.55 21.14
N ARG A 116 -2.85 24.65 21.50
CA ARG A 116 -3.73 23.89 20.60
C ARG A 116 -2.99 23.09 19.51
N HIS A 117 -1.78 22.63 19.82
CA HIS A 117 -0.98 21.78 18.93
C HIS A 117 -0.09 20.83 19.73
N ILE A 118 0.52 19.89 19.01
CA ILE A 118 1.49 18.95 19.58
C ILE A 118 2.84 19.63 19.86
N LYS A 119 3.48 19.25 20.97
CA LYS A 119 4.90 19.50 21.24
C LYS A 119 5.72 18.23 21.26
N VAL A 120 6.83 18.25 20.55
CA VAL A 120 7.87 17.23 20.60
C VAL A 120 8.64 17.40 21.91
N GLY A 121 8.70 16.32 22.69
CA GLY A 121 9.14 16.28 24.08
C GLY A 121 10.66 16.20 24.26
N ILE A 122 11.06 15.74 25.45
CA ILE A 122 12.41 15.91 26.02
C ILE A 122 13.48 15.27 25.13
N LEU A 123 14.47 16.09 24.77
CA LEU A 123 15.63 15.78 23.92
C LEU A 123 16.73 14.98 24.65
N GLY A 124 16.35 14.11 25.60
CA GLY A 124 17.31 13.45 26.51
C GLY A 124 18.37 12.60 25.81
N ASN A 125 18.05 12.08 24.61
CA ASN A 125 18.95 11.32 23.76
C ASN A 125 19.24 12.04 22.42
N ALA A 126 18.85 13.31 22.29
CA ALA A 126 19.08 14.04 21.06
C ALA A 126 20.57 14.09 20.74
N ALA A 127 20.89 14.00 19.46
CA ALA A 127 22.25 13.92 18.99
C ALA A 127 22.50 14.98 17.93
N ASP A 128 23.65 15.64 18.04
CA ASP A 128 24.09 16.63 17.08
C ASP A 128 24.64 15.94 15.83
N PHE A 129 24.27 16.46 14.67
CA PHE A 129 24.77 15.99 13.38
C PHE A 129 26.28 16.15 13.23
N TYR A 130 26.88 17.12 13.94
CA TYR A 130 28.29 17.47 13.82
C TYR A 130 29.16 16.86 14.93
N GLU A 131 28.59 16.06 15.82
CA GLU A 131 29.31 15.39 16.90
C GLU A 131 30.06 14.15 16.38
N SER A 132 31.23 14.38 15.76
CA SER A 132 32.28 13.37 15.57
C SER A 132 33.67 13.98 15.35
N SER A 133 34.53 13.78 16.36
CA SER A 133 36.00 13.73 16.43
C SER A 133 36.83 14.75 15.63
N GLN A 134 37.79 15.37 16.34
CA GLN A 134 38.89 16.21 15.84
C GLN A 134 39.81 15.56 14.77
N ASN A 135 39.45 14.40 14.22
CA ASN A 135 40.20 13.73 13.16
C ASN A 135 39.50 13.96 11.82
N SER A 136 40.03 14.94 11.10
CA SER A 136 39.71 15.30 9.74
C SER A 136 39.97 14.14 8.77
N SER A 137 38.93 13.38 8.40
CA SER A 137 38.84 12.85 7.04
C SER A 137 37.40 12.53 6.63
N THR A 138 36.98 13.21 5.56
CA THR A 138 35.76 13.06 4.74
C THR A 138 34.50 13.80 5.20
N LEU A 139 34.26 14.97 4.58
CA LEU A 139 32.99 15.71 4.58
C LEU A 139 31.78 14.81 4.27
N ASP A 140 32.01 13.80 3.43
CA ASP A 140 31.00 12.80 3.03
C ASP A 140 30.51 11.97 4.22
N SER A 141 31.38 11.58 5.17
CA SER A 141 30.98 10.80 6.35
C SER A 141 30.00 11.55 7.26
N ASN A 142 30.18 12.87 7.40
CA ASN A 142 29.29 13.73 8.19
C ASN A 142 27.93 13.90 7.49
N ILE A 143 27.92 13.99 6.16
CA ILE A 143 26.68 14.05 5.36
C ILE A 143 25.92 12.73 5.49
N GLU A 144 26.60 11.58 5.40
CA GLU A 144 25.99 10.26 5.57
C GLU A 144 25.43 10.06 6.98
N ARG A 145 26.18 10.43 8.03
CA ARG A 145 25.71 10.40 9.42
C ARG A 145 24.44 11.22 9.59
N ARG A 146 24.45 12.47 9.14
CA ARG A 146 23.26 13.35 9.17
C ARG A 146 22.07 12.73 8.47
N GLN A 147 22.25 12.20 7.26
CA GLN A 147 21.19 11.54 6.50
C GLN A 147 20.64 10.31 7.25
N MET A 148 21.51 9.50 7.87
CA MET A 148 21.09 8.34 8.66
C MET A 148 20.26 8.74 9.88
N MET A 149 20.67 9.78 10.61
CA MET A 149 19.97 10.26 11.81
C MET A 149 18.61 10.86 11.46
N ILE A 150 18.54 11.71 10.42
CA ILE A 150 17.28 12.24 9.89
C ILE A 150 16.37 11.09 9.46
N ALA A 151 16.90 10.14 8.70
CA ALA A 151 16.12 8.99 8.27
C ALA A 151 15.61 8.18 9.48
N PHE A 152 16.42 8.00 10.52
CA PHE A 152 16.00 7.28 11.73
C PHE A 152 14.78 7.95 12.37
N ASP A 153 14.84 9.26 12.60
CA ASP A 153 13.70 10.03 13.13
C ASP A 153 12.46 9.89 12.25
N MET A 154 12.61 10.01 10.93
CA MET A 154 11.49 9.86 9.99
C MET A 154 10.87 8.45 10.02
N ARG A 155 11.66 7.41 10.32
CA ARG A 155 11.14 6.05 10.51
C ARG A 155 10.29 5.95 11.78
N CYS A 156 10.75 6.58 12.85
CA CYS A 156 10.01 6.67 14.10
C CYS A 156 8.68 7.43 13.93
N VAL A 157 8.67 8.53 13.17
CA VAL A 157 7.44 9.22 12.73
C VAL A 157 6.51 8.28 11.97
N GLY A 158 7.06 7.42 11.09
CA GLY A 158 6.28 6.36 10.42
C GLY A 158 5.61 5.39 11.39
N PHE A 159 6.31 4.95 12.45
CA PHE A 159 5.72 4.09 13.48
C PHE A 159 4.62 4.80 14.28
N MET A 160 4.82 6.08 14.59
CA MET A 160 3.81 6.89 15.27
C MET A 160 2.58 7.08 14.38
N MET A 161 2.76 7.38 13.09
CA MET A 161 1.68 7.46 12.11
C MET A 161 0.89 6.15 12.05
N ALA A 162 1.58 5.01 11.97
CA ALA A 162 0.96 3.70 11.92
C ALA A 162 0.05 3.47 13.14
N LYS A 163 0.54 3.76 14.35
CA LYS A 163 -0.20 3.58 15.61
C LYS A 163 -1.36 4.57 15.78
N MET A 164 -1.20 5.81 15.31
CA MET A 164 -2.28 6.81 15.32
C MET A 164 -3.44 6.40 14.40
N VAL A 165 -3.13 5.83 13.24
CA VAL A 165 -4.15 5.44 12.25
C VAL A 165 -4.74 4.06 12.56
N LEU A 166 -3.91 3.08 12.91
CA LEU A 166 -4.26 1.70 13.20
C LEU A 166 -4.03 1.44 14.68
N ARG A 167 -5.06 1.69 15.51
CA ARG A 167 -4.96 1.58 16.97
C ARG A 167 -4.62 0.17 17.44
N GLU A 168 -4.91 -0.85 16.63
CA GLU A 168 -4.54 -2.24 16.88
C GLU A 168 -3.01 -2.42 16.98
N LEU A 169 -2.22 -1.53 16.37
CA LEU A 169 -0.75 -1.52 16.51
C LEU A 169 -0.27 -0.95 17.87
N MET A 170 -1.19 -0.52 18.74
CA MET A 170 -0.86 -0.26 20.15
C MET A 170 -0.69 -1.55 20.94
N ASP A 171 -1.28 -2.66 20.47
CA ASP A 171 -1.06 -3.99 21.05
C ASP A 171 0.38 -4.46 20.75
N PRO A 172 1.19 -4.82 21.77
CA PRO A 172 2.58 -5.22 21.58
C PRO A 172 2.75 -6.44 20.67
N THR A 173 1.81 -7.38 20.67
CA THR A 173 1.90 -8.64 19.90
C THR A 173 1.64 -8.38 18.42
N ILE A 174 0.63 -7.56 18.09
CA ILE A 174 0.34 -7.15 16.71
C ILE A 174 1.49 -6.27 16.20
N PHE A 175 1.99 -5.34 17.03
CA PHE A 175 3.11 -4.50 16.66
C PHE A 175 4.42 -5.28 16.45
N ALA A 176 4.64 -6.36 17.20
CA ALA A 176 5.79 -7.25 16.97
C ALA A 176 5.72 -7.93 15.60
N LYS A 177 4.55 -8.42 15.18
CA LYS A 177 4.34 -8.97 13.82
C LYS A 177 4.60 -7.91 12.74
N PHE A 178 4.09 -6.70 12.95
CA PHE A 178 4.33 -5.57 12.05
C PHE A 178 5.81 -5.18 11.94
N LYS A 179 6.55 -5.15 13.06
CA LYS A 179 8.00 -4.92 13.04
C LYS A 179 8.73 -6.06 12.33
N SER A 180 8.36 -7.31 12.61
CA SER A 180 8.95 -8.50 12.00
C SER A 180 8.84 -8.46 10.47
N PHE A 181 7.68 -8.04 9.95
CA PHE A 181 7.47 -7.81 8.53
C PHE A 181 8.53 -6.87 7.93
N LEU A 182 8.79 -5.72 8.56
CA LEU A 182 9.76 -4.75 8.08
C LEU A 182 11.21 -5.23 8.24
N THR A 183 11.54 -5.94 9.32
CA THR A 183 12.91 -6.44 9.57
C THR A 183 13.29 -7.58 8.63
N LYS A 184 12.32 -8.35 8.12
CA LYS A 184 12.55 -9.38 7.10
C LYS A 184 12.93 -8.81 5.72
N GLY A 185 12.92 -7.48 5.57
CA GLY A 185 13.26 -6.81 4.30
C GLY A 185 12.10 -6.72 3.32
N ASN A 186 10.87 -7.02 3.74
CA ASN A 186 9.68 -6.84 2.90
C ASN A 186 9.48 -5.36 2.55
N ASP A 187 8.99 -5.11 1.34
CA ASP A 187 8.71 -3.75 0.88
C ASP A 187 7.50 -3.15 1.66
N PRO A 188 7.66 -2.00 2.34
CA PRO A 188 6.59 -1.34 3.09
C PRO A 188 5.36 -0.98 2.25
N SER A 189 5.51 -0.91 0.93
CA SER A 189 4.38 -0.67 0.03
C SER A 189 3.35 -1.81 0.16
N CYS A 190 3.79 -3.04 0.44
CA CYS A 190 2.92 -4.21 0.59
C CYS A 190 2.21 -4.28 1.96
N LEU A 191 2.38 -3.26 2.82
CA LEU A 191 1.78 -3.22 4.16
C LEU A 191 0.26 -3.36 4.15
N ARG A 192 -0.43 -2.83 3.13
CA ARG A 192 -1.89 -2.96 3.01
C ARG A 192 -2.31 -4.42 2.99
N GLU A 193 -1.72 -5.22 2.10
CA GLU A 193 -2.06 -6.64 1.93
C GLU A 193 -1.75 -7.45 3.19
N PHE A 194 -0.59 -7.20 3.80
CA PHE A 194 -0.19 -7.83 5.05
C PHE A 194 -1.16 -7.50 6.21
N LEU A 195 -1.54 -6.23 6.36
CA LEU A 195 -2.40 -5.80 7.47
C LEU A 195 -3.86 -6.20 7.27
N LEU A 196 -4.34 -6.30 6.04
CA LEU A 196 -5.71 -6.76 5.75
C LEU A 196 -5.98 -8.15 6.35
N GLN A 197 -5.03 -9.08 6.23
CA GLN A 197 -5.17 -10.44 6.78
C GLN A 197 -5.20 -10.48 8.32
N ILE A 198 -4.55 -9.52 8.97
CA ILE A 198 -4.43 -9.44 10.43
C ILE A 198 -5.65 -8.72 11.02
N LEU A 199 -6.07 -7.62 10.41
CA LEU A 199 -7.04 -6.69 10.98
C LEU A 199 -8.50 -6.94 10.56
N ASN A 200 -8.76 -7.56 9.40
CA ASN A 200 -10.13 -7.82 8.94
C ASN A 200 -10.81 -9.03 9.59
N ARG A 201 -10.12 -9.79 10.45
CA ARG A 201 -10.69 -11.02 11.04
C ARG A 201 -11.91 -10.75 11.94
N ASN A 202 -12.12 -9.52 12.41
CA ASN A 202 -12.99 -9.24 13.56
C ASN A 202 -14.10 -8.18 13.35
N SER A 203 -14.34 -7.63 12.15
CA SER A 203 -15.40 -6.62 12.00
C SER A 203 -16.18 -6.68 10.67
N SER A 204 -17.51 -6.66 10.78
CA SER A 204 -18.45 -6.60 9.64
C SER A 204 -18.48 -5.22 8.97
N SER A 205 -18.09 -4.15 9.68
CA SER A 205 -18.06 -2.76 9.21
C SER A 205 -16.70 -2.31 8.64
N GLY A 206 -15.69 -3.19 8.65
CA GLY A 206 -14.32 -2.87 8.26
C GLY A 206 -13.56 -2.01 9.28
N ASN A 207 -12.23 -1.99 9.17
CA ASN A 207 -11.34 -1.23 10.05
C ASN A 207 -11.28 0.25 9.64
N ALA A 208 -11.59 1.16 10.56
CA ALA A 208 -11.57 2.60 10.30
C ALA A 208 -10.20 3.12 9.84
N GLY A 209 -9.10 2.62 10.43
CA GLY A 209 -7.74 2.99 10.05
C GLY A 209 -7.38 2.57 8.62
N LEU A 210 -7.80 1.38 8.17
CA LEU A 210 -7.65 0.95 6.77
C LEU A 210 -8.41 1.89 5.82
N GLN A 211 -9.65 2.27 6.18
CA GLN A 211 -10.43 3.24 5.39
C GLN A 211 -9.73 4.61 5.31
N ILE A 212 -9.11 5.08 6.40
CA ILE A 212 -8.34 6.33 6.43
C ILE A 212 -7.17 6.27 5.45
N LEU A 213 -6.43 5.16 5.41
CA LEU A 213 -5.26 5.01 4.55
C LEU A 213 -5.63 4.81 3.06
N ASP A 214 -6.78 4.17 2.78
CA ASP A 214 -7.31 3.96 1.44
C ASP A 214 -7.93 5.23 0.81
N ARG A 215 -8.27 6.24 1.63
CA ARG A 215 -8.78 7.54 1.13
C ARG A 215 -7.76 8.27 0.27
N ASN A 216 -8.27 9.19 -0.54
CA ASN A 216 -7.48 10.04 -1.45
C ASN A 216 -6.52 9.23 -2.32
N TRP A 217 -7.05 8.18 -2.96
CA TRP A 217 -6.30 7.28 -3.84
C TRP A 217 -5.14 6.56 -3.13
N GLY A 218 -5.33 6.17 -1.86
CA GLY A 218 -4.32 5.45 -1.09
C GLY A 218 -3.14 6.32 -0.63
N ALA A 219 -3.30 7.66 -0.57
CA ALA A 219 -2.20 8.56 -0.20
C ALA A 219 -1.65 8.28 1.22
N GLY A 220 -2.49 7.80 2.14
CA GLY A 220 -2.03 7.44 3.49
C GLY A 220 -1.05 6.27 3.47
N TRP A 221 -1.37 5.24 2.68
CA TRP A 221 -0.45 4.12 2.47
C TRP A 221 0.85 4.54 1.79
N ASN A 222 0.80 5.47 0.84
CA ASN A 222 2.01 5.96 0.17
C ASN A 222 2.95 6.65 1.18
N LEU A 223 2.43 7.60 1.96
CA LEU A 223 3.22 8.31 2.97
C LEU A 223 3.81 7.33 3.99
N LEU A 224 2.98 6.41 4.49
CA LEU A 224 3.41 5.42 5.48
C LEU A 224 4.53 4.53 4.93
N SER A 225 4.39 4.06 3.68
CA SER A 225 5.42 3.29 2.98
C SER A 225 6.72 4.09 2.83
N SER A 226 6.64 5.37 2.49
CA SER A 226 7.82 6.22 2.30
C SER A 226 8.50 6.58 3.61
N LEU A 227 7.77 6.72 4.72
CA LEU A 227 8.33 6.90 6.07
C LEU A 227 9.02 5.62 6.56
N LEU A 228 8.49 4.46 6.21
CA LEU A 228 8.99 3.15 6.67
C LEU A 228 9.95 2.47 5.68
N ALA A 229 10.37 3.16 4.62
CA ALA A 229 11.30 2.65 3.62
C ALA A 229 12.52 1.99 4.26
N ALA A 230 12.88 0.78 3.81
CA ALA A 230 13.95 -0.02 4.41
C ALA A 230 15.32 0.70 4.29
N LYS A 231 15.62 1.25 3.11
CA LYS A 231 16.83 2.04 2.87
C LYS A 231 16.64 3.47 3.37
N SER A 232 17.59 3.99 4.15
CA SER A 232 17.59 5.38 4.63
C SER A 232 17.51 6.39 3.48
N SER A 233 18.24 6.16 2.39
CA SER A 233 18.26 7.03 1.21
C SER A 233 16.95 7.10 0.42
N LYS A 234 16.06 6.10 0.58
CA LYS A 234 14.73 6.10 -0.04
C LYS A 234 13.64 6.64 0.89
N ARG A 235 13.99 6.95 2.14
CA ARG A 235 13.04 7.42 3.15
C ARG A 235 12.72 8.89 2.89
N ILE A 236 11.44 9.23 2.99
CA ILE A 236 11.00 10.61 2.74
C ILE A 236 11.58 11.56 3.77
N SER A 237 12.01 12.75 3.32
CA SER A 237 12.46 13.82 4.21
C SER A 237 11.28 14.48 4.93
N CYS A 238 11.55 15.23 5.99
CA CYS A 238 10.51 15.95 6.72
C CYS A 238 9.77 16.98 5.84
N LEU A 239 10.53 17.73 5.05
CA LEU A 239 10.00 18.74 4.13
C LEU A 239 9.12 18.13 3.03
N ASP A 240 9.54 17.00 2.46
CA ASP A 240 8.76 16.31 1.44
C ASP A 240 7.51 15.67 2.03
N ALA A 241 7.59 15.14 3.26
CA ALA A 241 6.45 14.60 3.98
C ALA A 241 5.39 15.67 4.24
N LEU A 242 5.78 16.89 4.65
CA LEU A 242 4.86 18.03 4.84
C LEU A 242 4.13 18.44 3.56
N ARG A 243 4.73 18.19 2.39
CA ARG A 243 4.15 18.44 1.06
C ARG A 243 3.38 17.24 0.52
N HIS A 244 3.29 16.15 1.27
CA HIS A 244 2.68 14.92 0.79
C HIS A 244 1.14 15.09 0.67
N PRO A 245 0.49 14.61 -0.41
CA PRO A 245 -0.96 14.74 -0.62
C PRO A 245 -1.83 14.24 0.54
N PHE A 246 -1.32 13.27 1.31
CA PHE A 246 -2.00 12.79 2.53
C PHE A 246 -2.19 13.90 3.57
N LEU A 247 -1.20 14.76 3.79
CA LEU A 247 -1.24 15.83 4.81
C LEU A 247 -1.83 17.13 4.28
N CYS A 248 -1.63 17.42 2.99
CA CYS A 248 -2.21 18.61 2.38
C CYS A 248 -3.71 18.44 2.06
N GLY A 249 -4.23 17.21 1.94
CA GLY A 249 -5.62 17.00 1.57
C GLY A 249 -5.93 17.34 0.10
N PRO A 250 -7.18 17.15 -0.35
CA PRO A 250 -7.55 17.25 -1.77
C PRO A 250 -7.56 18.68 -2.33
N ARG A 251 -7.70 19.70 -1.47
CA ARG A 251 -7.78 21.11 -1.89
C ARG A 251 -6.44 21.66 -2.38
N TRP A 252 -5.35 21.24 -1.75
CA TRP A 252 -4.04 21.77 -2.06
C TRP A 252 -3.50 21.09 -3.31
N ARG A 253 -3.35 21.85 -4.39
CA ARG A 253 -2.75 21.38 -5.64
C ARG A 253 -1.23 21.26 -5.47
N VAL A 254 -0.80 20.22 -4.78
CA VAL A 254 0.59 19.77 -4.87
C VAL A 254 0.77 19.25 -6.30
N ASN A 255 1.77 19.73 -7.03
CA ASN A 255 2.10 19.17 -8.35
C ASN A 255 2.65 17.75 -8.11
N PRO A 256 1.84 16.69 -8.27
CA PRO A 256 2.22 15.39 -7.74
C PRO A 256 3.30 14.80 -8.64
N SER A 257 4.26 14.10 -8.03
CA SER A 257 5.23 13.34 -8.80
C SER A 257 4.55 12.25 -9.62
N MET A 258 5.22 11.79 -10.67
CA MET A 258 4.68 10.73 -11.52
C MET A 258 4.43 9.44 -10.72
N ASP A 259 5.23 9.18 -9.69
CA ASP A 259 5.08 8.01 -8.82
C ASP A 259 3.83 8.10 -7.94
N ILE A 260 3.47 9.29 -7.44
CA ILE A 260 2.23 9.50 -6.70
C ILE A 260 1.01 9.29 -7.59
N ILE A 261 1.06 9.76 -8.85
CA ILE A 261 -0.04 9.55 -9.80
C ILE A 261 -0.19 8.06 -10.10
N ARG A 262 0.92 7.34 -10.37
CA ARG A 262 0.91 5.88 -10.56
C ARG A 262 0.32 5.18 -9.34
N TRP A 263 0.79 5.51 -8.15
CA TRP A 263 0.27 4.98 -6.89
C TRP A 263 -1.23 5.18 -6.77
N GLY A 264 -1.72 6.37 -7.09
CA GLY A 264 -3.14 6.72 -7.04
C GLY A 264 -3.98 5.93 -8.02
N LEU A 265 -3.51 5.77 -9.27
CA LEU A 265 -4.16 4.94 -10.29
C LEU A 265 -4.25 3.48 -9.82
N GLY A 266 -3.14 2.91 -9.35
CA GLY A 266 -3.07 1.54 -8.86
C GLY A 266 -3.99 1.30 -7.67
N SER A 267 -3.93 2.15 -6.65
CA SER A 267 -4.77 2.03 -5.46
C SER A 267 -6.26 2.16 -5.79
N THR A 268 -6.61 3.01 -6.76
CA THR A 268 -8.00 3.13 -7.25
C THR A 268 -8.44 1.87 -8.00
N ALA A 269 -7.56 1.28 -8.82
CA ALA A 269 -7.85 0.05 -9.54
C ALA A 269 -8.05 -1.15 -8.59
N VAL A 270 -7.22 -1.26 -7.56
CA VAL A 270 -7.36 -2.26 -6.49
C VAL A 270 -8.71 -2.11 -5.80
N ARG A 271 -9.04 -0.90 -5.36
CA ARG A 271 -10.31 -0.62 -4.67
C ARG A 271 -11.53 -0.91 -5.54
N ILE A 272 -11.49 -0.52 -6.82
CA ILE A 272 -12.59 -0.84 -7.75
C ILE A 272 -12.77 -2.36 -7.89
N SER A 273 -11.66 -3.10 -7.96
CA SER A 273 -11.67 -4.56 -8.12
C SER A 273 -12.15 -5.29 -6.87
N GLU A 274 -11.88 -4.77 -5.67
CA GLU A 274 -12.26 -5.41 -4.40
C GLU A 274 -13.67 -5.05 -3.91
N GLU A 275 -14.10 -3.79 -4.07
CA GLU A 275 -15.35 -3.28 -3.47
C GLU A 275 -16.57 -3.38 -4.38
N TYR A 276 -16.40 -3.38 -5.71
CA TYR A 276 -17.54 -3.18 -6.61
C TYR A 276 -17.94 -4.44 -7.37
N ILE A 277 -19.23 -4.76 -7.30
CA ILE A 277 -19.88 -5.71 -8.21
C ILE A 277 -19.83 -5.10 -9.60
N TYR A 278 -19.03 -5.68 -10.51
CA TYR A 278 -18.72 -5.15 -11.84
C TYR A 278 -19.94 -4.80 -12.70
N ARG A 279 -20.54 -3.61 -12.51
CA ARG A 279 -21.48 -3.02 -13.45
C ARG A 279 -20.72 -2.45 -14.64
N LEU A 280 -21.38 -2.35 -15.80
CA LEU A 280 -20.77 -1.86 -17.04
C LEU A 280 -19.97 -0.55 -16.85
N PRO A 281 -20.47 0.49 -16.16
CA PRO A 281 -19.72 1.74 -15.97
C PRO A 281 -18.40 1.57 -15.18
N GLN A 282 -18.38 0.68 -14.19
CA GLN A 282 -17.19 0.41 -13.38
C GLN A 282 -16.15 -0.38 -14.18
N ARG A 283 -16.60 -1.33 -15.02
CA ARG A 283 -15.72 -2.05 -15.95
C ARG A 283 -15.06 -1.08 -16.93
N THR A 284 -15.82 -0.16 -17.52
CA THR A 284 -15.29 0.87 -18.42
C THR A 284 -14.28 1.78 -17.71
N ARG A 285 -14.58 2.19 -16.46
CA ARG A 285 -13.67 3.02 -15.66
C ARG A 285 -12.38 2.28 -15.31
N LEU A 286 -12.46 1.01 -14.93
CA LEU A 286 -11.30 0.18 -14.62
C LEU A 286 -10.45 -0.05 -15.87
N ALA A 287 -11.06 -0.35 -17.01
CA ALA A 287 -10.37 -0.49 -18.30
C ALA A 287 -9.60 0.79 -18.65
N HIS A 288 -10.23 1.96 -18.47
CA HIS A 288 -9.55 3.24 -18.67
C HIS A 288 -8.36 3.42 -17.75
N PHE A 289 -8.48 3.11 -16.45
CA PHE A 289 -7.35 3.19 -15.52
C PHE A 289 -6.21 2.25 -15.90
N ILE A 290 -6.51 1.04 -16.37
CA ILE A 290 -5.50 0.08 -16.83
C ILE A 290 -4.74 0.63 -18.04
N GLU A 291 -5.44 1.21 -19.01
CA GLU A 291 -4.80 1.86 -20.16
C GLU A 291 -3.89 3.02 -19.73
N LEU A 292 -4.29 3.83 -18.75
CA LEU A 292 -3.44 4.89 -18.18
C LEU A 292 -2.20 4.33 -17.50
N MET A 293 -2.35 3.29 -16.67
CA MET A 293 -1.24 2.63 -15.98
C MET A 293 -0.23 2.04 -16.98
N GLU A 294 -0.74 1.40 -18.02
CA GLU A 294 0.04 0.86 -19.14
C GLU A 294 0.87 1.93 -19.85
N MET A 295 0.26 3.09 -20.18
CA MET A 295 0.98 4.22 -20.80
C MET A 295 2.06 4.81 -19.89
N LEU A 296 1.83 4.78 -18.57
CA LEU A 296 2.72 5.35 -17.57
C LEU A 296 3.77 4.34 -17.07
N ASN A 297 3.83 3.14 -17.64
CA ASN A 297 4.73 2.07 -17.22
C ASN A 297 6.21 2.52 -17.26
N PRO A 298 6.89 2.60 -16.09
CA PRO A 298 8.30 2.99 -16.05
C PRO A 298 9.24 1.88 -16.54
N HIS A 299 8.79 0.62 -16.55
CA HIS A 299 9.62 -0.56 -16.83
C HIS A 299 9.17 -1.30 -18.08
N SER A 300 9.35 -0.65 -19.23
CA SER A 300 8.98 -1.20 -20.53
C SER A 300 9.95 -2.25 -21.07
N LYS A 301 11.19 -2.31 -20.60
CA LYS A 301 12.21 -3.22 -21.15
C LYS A 301 12.09 -4.62 -20.52
N PRO A 302 12.13 -5.72 -21.31
CA PRO A 302 12.08 -7.09 -20.78
C PRO A 302 13.14 -7.42 -19.72
N ARG A 303 14.31 -6.76 -19.75
CA ARG A 303 15.33 -6.94 -18.72
C ARG A 303 14.85 -6.57 -17.32
N ASN A 304 14.05 -5.51 -17.21
CA ASN A 304 13.49 -5.07 -15.92
C ASN A 304 12.52 -6.12 -15.36
N TRP A 305 11.82 -6.86 -16.23
CA TRP A 305 10.87 -7.90 -15.82
C TRP A 305 11.53 -9.07 -15.12
N LEU A 306 12.78 -9.40 -15.47
CA LEU A 306 13.55 -10.45 -14.79
C LEU A 306 13.83 -10.11 -13.32
N GLU A 307 13.88 -8.83 -12.98
CA GLU A 307 14.11 -8.35 -11.60
C GLU A 307 12.79 -8.11 -10.85
N LEU A 308 11.75 -7.66 -11.55
CA LEU A 308 10.51 -7.17 -10.93
C LEU A 308 9.42 -8.24 -10.79
N LEU A 309 9.38 -9.21 -11.71
CA LEU A 309 8.36 -10.26 -11.72
C LEU A 309 8.53 -11.31 -10.59
N PRO A 310 9.76 -11.70 -10.18
CA PRO A 310 9.91 -12.69 -9.11
C PRO A 310 9.25 -12.26 -7.79
N GLY A 311 8.50 -13.19 -7.19
CA GLY A 311 7.74 -12.95 -5.97
C GLY A 311 6.42 -13.72 -5.95
N LYS A 312 5.70 -13.61 -4.84
CA LYS A 312 4.35 -14.14 -4.65
C LYS A 312 3.33 -13.04 -4.93
N TRP A 313 2.38 -13.31 -5.81
CA TRP A 313 1.41 -12.35 -6.32
C TRP A 313 -0.01 -12.89 -6.10
N ARG A 314 -0.84 -12.19 -5.34
CA ARG A 314 -2.26 -12.51 -5.16
C ARG A 314 -3.07 -11.91 -6.30
N LEU A 315 -3.83 -12.72 -7.01
CA LEU A 315 -4.75 -12.24 -8.03
C LEU A 315 -5.90 -11.47 -7.35
N LEU A 316 -6.13 -10.24 -7.80
CA LEU A 316 -7.31 -9.46 -7.41
C LEU A 316 -8.51 -10.01 -8.16
N TYR A 317 -9.12 -11.03 -7.57
CA TYR A 317 -10.23 -11.74 -8.16
C TYR A 317 -11.39 -11.79 -7.18
N SER A 318 -12.42 -11.00 -7.48
CA SER A 318 -13.60 -10.86 -6.63
C SER A 318 -14.77 -11.65 -7.20
N THR A 319 -14.70 -12.99 -7.20
CA THR A 319 -15.90 -13.80 -7.40
C THR A 319 -16.27 -14.65 -6.20
N GLY A 320 -15.33 -14.94 -5.29
CA GLY A 320 -15.62 -15.65 -4.05
C GLY A 320 -16.63 -14.91 -3.15
N ARG A 321 -16.55 -13.58 -3.02
CA ARG A 321 -17.57 -12.84 -2.27
C ARG A 321 -18.95 -12.84 -2.93
N HIS A 322 -19.03 -13.15 -4.23
CA HIS A 322 -20.21 -12.91 -5.08
C HIS A 322 -20.96 -14.18 -5.53
N ILE A 323 -20.57 -15.37 -5.07
CA ILE A 323 -21.35 -16.58 -5.34
C ILE A 323 -22.73 -16.41 -4.68
N GLY A 324 -23.79 -16.51 -5.49
CA GLY A 324 -25.19 -16.18 -5.11
C GLY A 324 -25.71 -14.84 -5.60
N LEU A 325 -24.84 -13.96 -6.12
CA LEU A 325 -25.23 -12.69 -6.74
C LEU A 325 -25.18 -12.72 -8.27
N THR A 326 -24.80 -13.85 -8.85
CA THR A 326 -24.84 -14.08 -10.29
C THR A 326 -26.04 -14.96 -10.64
N LEU A 327 -26.66 -14.71 -11.79
CA LEU A 327 -27.77 -15.53 -12.30
C LEU A 327 -27.32 -16.95 -12.73
N ARG A 328 -26.03 -17.25 -12.64
CA ARG A 328 -25.44 -18.53 -13.00
C ARG A 328 -25.74 -19.55 -11.90
N GLN A 329 -26.39 -20.66 -12.25
CA GLN A 329 -26.50 -21.83 -11.38
C GLN A 329 -25.36 -22.81 -11.70
N PRO A 330 -24.29 -22.86 -10.90
CA PRO A 330 -23.18 -23.76 -11.16
C PRO A 330 -23.53 -25.21 -10.80
N SER A 331 -22.97 -26.18 -11.52
CA SER A 331 -23.18 -27.62 -11.30
C SER A 331 -22.57 -28.10 -9.99
N ALA A 332 -21.42 -27.54 -9.60
CA ALA A 332 -20.83 -27.66 -8.28
C ALA A 332 -20.67 -26.27 -7.67
N ARG A 333 -21.02 -26.10 -6.40
CA ARG A 333 -20.93 -24.80 -5.72
C ARG A 333 -19.54 -24.63 -5.15
N VAL A 334 -18.66 -23.97 -5.91
CA VAL A 334 -17.25 -23.80 -5.53
C VAL A 334 -16.95 -22.34 -5.27
N LEU A 335 -16.52 -22.04 -4.05
CA LEU A 335 -16.05 -20.75 -3.59
C LEU A 335 -14.54 -20.62 -3.81
N ILE A 336 -14.13 -19.80 -4.77
CA ILE A 336 -12.71 -19.49 -4.96
C ILE A 336 -12.22 -18.61 -3.81
N GLY A 337 -11.16 -19.05 -3.13
CA GLY A 337 -10.42 -18.30 -2.13
C GLY A 337 -9.35 -17.43 -2.76
N ASP A 338 -8.21 -17.30 -2.08
CA ASP A 338 -7.07 -16.57 -2.65
C ASP A 338 -6.38 -17.41 -3.74
N VAL A 339 -6.13 -16.75 -4.88
CA VAL A 339 -5.35 -17.30 -5.99
C VAL A 339 -3.99 -16.62 -5.98
N HIS A 340 -2.94 -17.41 -5.77
CA HIS A 340 -1.57 -16.94 -5.72
C HIS A 340 -0.78 -17.41 -6.93
N LEU A 341 0.04 -16.51 -7.43
CA LEU A 341 0.99 -16.70 -8.50
C LEU A 341 2.39 -16.47 -7.92
N THR A 342 3.14 -17.55 -7.74
CA THR A 342 4.54 -17.50 -7.33
C THR A 342 5.43 -17.62 -8.57
N VAL A 343 6.24 -16.60 -8.81
CA VAL A 343 7.25 -16.62 -9.87
C VAL A 343 8.62 -16.64 -9.21
N SER A 344 9.43 -17.63 -9.57
CA SER A 344 10.81 -17.75 -9.09
C SER A 344 11.77 -17.82 -10.28
N ARG A 345 12.99 -17.37 -10.04
CA ARG A 345 14.06 -17.37 -11.05
C ARG A 345 15.00 -18.52 -10.78
N THR A 346 15.19 -19.40 -11.77
CA THR A 346 16.04 -20.58 -11.63
C THR A 346 17.53 -20.25 -11.65
N SER A 347 17.95 -19.18 -12.34
CA SER A 347 19.31 -18.62 -12.20
C SER A 347 19.36 -17.14 -12.57
N THR A 348 20.30 -16.38 -12.00
CA THR A 348 20.51 -14.94 -12.25
C THR A 348 20.98 -14.61 -13.66
N LEU A 349 21.45 -15.60 -14.41
CA LEU A 349 21.95 -15.45 -15.79
C LEU A 349 20.92 -15.87 -16.85
N ASN A 350 19.96 -16.75 -16.50
CA ASN A 350 18.97 -17.24 -17.44
C ASN A 350 17.68 -16.41 -17.44
N THR A 351 16.99 -16.44 -18.58
CA THR A 351 15.63 -15.89 -18.78
C THR A 351 14.54 -16.91 -18.46
N ASN A 352 14.93 -18.07 -17.90
CA ASN A 352 14.02 -19.11 -17.48
C ASN A 352 13.42 -18.76 -16.11
N LEU A 353 12.11 -18.84 -16.01
CA LEU A 353 11.34 -18.60 -14.80
C LEU A 353 10.50 -19.83 -14.50
N SER A 354 10.47 -20.21 -13.22
CA SER A 354 9.51 -21.19 -12.71
C SER A 354 8.28 -20.46 -12.20
N PHE A 355 7.14 -21.08 -12.44
CA PHE A 355 5.82 -20.58 -12.14
C PHE A 355 5.08 -21.61 -11.32
N THR A 356 4.48 -21.17 -10.22
CA THR A 356 3.58 -21.97 -9.41
C THR A 356 2.32 -21.15 -9.15
N SER A 357 1.19 -21.59 -9.70
CA SER A 357 -0.12 -21.04 -9.36
C SER A 357 -0.78 -21.90 -8.28
N ASP A 358 -1.08 -21.33 -7.13
CA ASP A 358 -1.81 -21.95 -6.03
C ASP A 358 -3.22 -21.37 -5.94
N ILE A 359 -4.23 -22.19 -6.18
CA ILE A 359 -5.65 -21.82 -6.13
C ILE A 359 -6.29 -22.54 -4.94
N GLY A 360 -6.63 -21.79 -3.89
CA GLY A 360 -7.46 -22.29 -2.79
C GLY A 360 -8.94 -22.15 -3.13
N PHE A 361 -9.75 -23.15 -2.78
CA PHE A 361 -11.21 -23.07 -2.93
C PHE A 361 -11.95 -23.90 -1.85
N THR A 362 -13.23 -23.62 -1.69
CA THR A 362 -14.13 -24.32 -0.76
C THR A 362 -15.35 -24.83 -1.53
N VAL A 363 -15.63 -26.12 -1.41
CA VAL A 363 -16.79 -26.77 -2.02
C VAL A 363 -17.96 -26.72 -1.04
N MET A 364 -18.99 -25.96 -1.38
CA MET A 364 -20.18 -25.77 -0.54
C MET A 364 -21.21 -26.86 -0.83
N VAL A 365 -21.29 -27.86 0.05
CA VAL A 365 -22.21 -28.99 -0.09
C VAL A 365 -23.59 -28.68 0.50
N ASN A 366 -23.68 -27.71 1.42
CA ASN A 366 -24.91 -27.37 2.13
C ASN A 366 -25.97 -26.72 1.21
N LYS A 367 -27.26 -26.98 1.49
CA LYS A 367 -28.39 -26.31 0.82
C LYS A 367 -28.53 -24.85 1.22
N ASN A 368 -28.10 -24.47 2.43
CA ASN A 368 -28.15 -23.09 2.93
C ASN A 368 -26.89 -22.25 2.58
N TRP A 369 -26.19 -22.63 1.52
CA TRP A 369 -24.94 -21.99 1.09
C TRP A 369 -24.97 -20.47 0.87
N PRO A 370 -26.11 -19.80 0.53
CA PRO A 370 -26.13 -18.34 0.39
C PRO A 370 -25.84 -17.62 1.73
N HIS A 371 -26.16 -18.26 2.85
CA HIS A 371 -25.96 -17.73 4.20
C HIS A 371 -24.80 -18.43 4.92
N ASP A 372 -24.50 -19.67 4.57
CA ASP A 372 -23.45 -20.48 5.15
C ASP A 372 -22.43 -20.93 4.10
N LYS A 373 -21.30 -20.23 4.02
CA LYS A 373 -20.22 -20.53 3.06
C LYS A 373 -19.28 -21.64 3.54
N SER A 374 -19.63 -22.38 4.60
CA SER A 374 -18.84 -23.51 5.06
C SER A 374 -18.87 -24.66 4.04
N GLY A 375 -17.81 -25.46 4.04
CA GLY A 375 -17.66 -26.56 3.11
C GLY A 375 -16.29 -27.20 3.21
N THR A 376 -16.05 -28.15 2.31
CA THR A 376 -14.79 -28.89 2.24
C THR A 376 -13.76 -28.07 1.47
N THR A 377 -12.57 -27.91 2.04
CA THR A 377 -11.47 -27.18 1.40
C THR A 377 -10.78 -28.02 0.34
N GLY A 378 -10.28 -27.34 -0.68
CA GLY A 378 -9.51 -27.93 -1.76
C GLY A 378 -8.43 -26.97 -2.24
N LYS A 379 -7.36 -27.54 -2.80
CA LYS A 379 -6.24 -26.79 -3.36
C LYS A 379 -5.92 -27.34 -4.75
N LEU A 380 -5.72 -26.43 -5.70
CA LEU A 380 -5.29 -26.73 -7.05
C LEU A 380 -3.99 -26.01 -7.32
N GLN A 381 -2.94 -26.75 -7.67
CA GLN A 381 -1.62 -26.21 -7.94
C GLN A 381 -1.23 -26.48 -9.40
N VAL A 382 -0.63 -25.48 -10.04
CA VAL A 382 -0.13 -25.57 -11.41
C VAL A 382 1.34 -25.16 -11.41
N ASN A 383 2.22 -26.06 -11.82
CA ASN A 383 3.65 -25.81 -11.92
C ASN A 383 4.07 -25.81 -13.38
N ALA A 384 4.85 -24.81 -13.79
CA ALA A 384 5.37 -24.76 -15.15
C ALA A 384 6.67 -23.98 -15.26
N MET A 385 7.46 -24.29 -16.29
CA MET A 385 8.68 -23.56 -16.63
C MET A 385 8.51 -22.77 -17.92
N PHE A 386 8.96 -21.52 -17.92
CA PHE A 386 8.80 -20.61 -19.05
C PHE A 386 10.08 -19.84 -19.35
N ARG A 387 10.24 -19.44 -20.61
CA ARG A 387 11.28 -18.49 -21.04
C ARG A 387 10.66 -17.13 -21.35
N LEU A 388 11.24 -16.06 -20.79
CA LEU A 388 10.87 -14.69 -21.11
C LEU A 388 11.48 -14.28 -22.45
N THR A 389 10.63 -13.87 -23.39
CA THR A 389 11.05 -13.36 -24.71
C THR A 389 10.45 -11.98 -25.00
N ALA A 390 11.17 -11.13 -25.73
CA ALA A 390 10.62 -9.87 -26.21
C ALA A 390 9.59 -10.15 -27.32
N GLY A 391 8.42 -9.53 -27.26
CA GLY A 391 7.34 -9.71 -28.24
C GLY A 391 6.74 -8.38 -28.72
N ARG A 392 5.82 -8.47 -29.69
CA ARG A 392 4.95 -7.35 -30.13
C ARG A 392 3.50 -7.61 -29.75
N ARG A 393 2.72 -6.55 -29.47
CA ARG A 393 1.31 -6.64 -29.09
C ARG A 393 0.50 -7.18 -30.26
N LEU A 394 0.13 -8.45 -30.20
CA LEU A 394 -0.80 -9.07 -31.13
C LEU A 394 -2.04 -9.44 -30.32
N TYR A 395 -3.09 -8.64 -30.41
CA TYR A 395 -4.42 -9.19 -30.18
C TYR A 395 -4.72 -10.14 -31.32
N LEU A 396 -5.46 -11.22 -31.05
CA LEU A 396 -6.17 -11.94 -32.12
C LEU A 396 -6.93 -10.86 -32.90
N LYS A 397 -6.44 -10.52 -34.10
CA LYS A 397 -7.25 -9.78 -35.06
C LYS A 397 -8.49 -10.62 -35.23
N GLU A 398 -9.65 -9.97 -35.16
CA GLU A 398 -10.97 -10.53 -35.46
C GLU A 398 -10.84 -11.68 -36.46
N ASP A 399 -10.93 -12.92 -35.95
CA ASP A 399 -11.28 -14.02 -36.82
C ASP A 399 -12.65 -13.65 -37.38
N LYS A 400 -12.67 -13.32 -38.67
CA LYS A 400 -13.88 -13.09 -39.44
C LYS A 400 -14.63 -14.41 -39.59
N THR A 401 -15.09 -15.00 -38.49
CA THR A 401 -16.02 -16.12 -38.50
C THR A 401 -16.93 -16.03 -37.27
N THR A 402 -18.10 -15.45 -37.51
CA THR A 402 -19.39 -15.77 -36.89
C THR A 402 -19.47 -15.89 -35.35
N GLY A 403 -19.97 -14.83 -34.70
CA GLY A 403 -20.54 -14.93 -33.35
C GLY A 403 -20.81 -13.57 -32.72
N LYS A 404 -22.08 -13.18 -32.63
CA LYS A 404 -22.56 -11.89 -32.09
C LYS A 404 -22.11 -11.66 -30.64
N PHE A 405 -21.03 -10.91 -30.44
CA PHE A 405 -20.76 -10.16 -29.21
C PHE A 405 -20.39 -8.72 -29.56
N PRO A 406 -20.89 -7.70 -28.83
CA PRO A 406 -20.61 -6.31 -29.16
C PRO A 406 -19.12 -6.03 -28.99
N SER A 407 -18.49 -5.56 -30.07
CA SER A 407 -17.09 -5.17 -30.13
C SER A 407 -16.78 -4.03 -29.16
N PRO A 408 -15.67 -4.07 -28.40
CA PRO A 408 -15.12 -2.87 -27.78
C PRO A 408 -14.47 -2.07 -28.91
N SER A 409 -15.18 -1.05 -29.37
CA SER A 409 -14.77 -0.13 -30.42
C SER A 409 -13.32 0.35 -30.25
N SER A 410 -12.55 0.33 -31.35
CA SER A 410 -11.22 0.95 -31.56
C SER A 410 -11.15 2.46 -31.23
N THR A 411 -12.27 3.04 -30.81
CA THR A 411 -12.45 4.43 -30.42
C THR A 411 -11.78 4.77 -29.08
N SER A 412 -11.56 3.80 -28.18
CA SER A 412 -10.97 4.08 -26.85
C SER A 412 -9.51 4.53 -26.92
N GLN A 413 -8.65 3.82 -27.66
CA GLN A 413 -7.24 4.21 -27.85
C GLN A 413 -7.10 5.60 -28.47
N ASN A 414 -7.89 5.89 -29.52
CA ASN A 414 -7.88 7.20 -30.17
C ASN A 414 -8.45 8.31 -29.26
N SER A 415 -9.44 8.00 -28.41
CA SER A 415 -10.01 8.98 -27.47
C SER A 415 -9.03 9.39 -26.37
N VAL A 416 -8.21 8.45 -25.89
CA VAL A 416 -7.17 8.68 -24.88
C VAL A 416 -6.05 9.50 -25.48
N ILE A 417 -5.51 9.09 -26.63
CA ILE A 417 -4.46 9.86 -27.35
C ILE A 417 -4.93 11.29 -27.62
N ARG A 418 -6.20 11.50 -27.98
CA ARG A 418 -6.77 12.84 -28.22
C ARG A 418 -6.91 13.67 -26.94
N LYS A 419 -7.29 13.07 -25.80
CA LYS A 419 -7.40 13.75 -24.49
C LYS A 419 -6.04 14.09 -23.86
N PHE A 420 -5.02 13.25 -24.07
CA PHE A 420 -3.66 13.47 -23.54
C PHE A 420 -2.75 14.31 -24.46
N SER A 421 -3.21 14.66 -25.67
CA SER A 421 -2.50 15.56 -26.59
C SER A 421 -2.41 17.02 -26.12
N GLY A 422 -3.14 17.38 -25.06
CA GLY A 422 -3.16 18.71 -24.46
C GLY A 422 -1.81 19.14 -23.90
N ARG A 423 -1.49 20.44 -24.02
CA ARG A 423 -0.18 21.05 -23.64
C ARG A 423 0.32 20.68 -22.23
N LYS A 424 -0.57 20.36 -21.28
CA LYS A 424 -0.23 20.01 -19.89
C LYS A 424 0.43 18.62 -19.74
N TRP A 425 0.08 17.65 -20.59
CA TRP A 425 0.54 16.26 -20.44
C TRP A 425 1.81 15.96 -21.26
N ARG A 426 2.12 16.75 -22.30
CA ARG A 426 3.35 16.59 -23.09
C ARG A 426 4.64 16.74 -22.30
N LYS A 427 4.63 17.46 -21.17
CA LYS A 427 5.81 17.62 -20.29
C LYS A 427 5.93 16.51 -19.23
N ALA A 428 4.85 15.80 -18.93
CA ALA A 428 4.78 14.80 -17.86
C ALA A 428 4.95 13.35 -18.34
N ILE A 429 4.81 13.12 -19.65
CA ILE A 429 4.92 11.80 -20.28
C ILE A 429 6.37 11.62 -20.75
N PRO A 430 7.04 10.50 -20.42
CA PRO A 430 8.43 10.25 -20.80
C PRO A 430 8.66 10.00 -22.30
N PHE A 431 7.63 10.17 -23.13
CA PHE A 431 7.65 9.88 -24.56
C PHE A 431 7.32 11.13 -25.38
N LYS A 432 8.20 11.51 -26.32
CA LYS A 432 7.94 12.57 -27.32
C LYS A 432 6.84 12.17 -28.32
N GLU A 433 6.67 10.87 -28.54
CA GLU A 433 5.62 10.25 -29.36
C GLU A 433 5.02 9.06 -28.61
N PHE A 434 3.69 8.94 -28.60
CA PHE A 434 3.04 7.80 -27.96
C PHE A 434 3.43 6.51 -28.70
N PRO A 435 3.93 5.48 -28.00
CA PRO A 435 4.30 4.23 -28.65
C PRO A 435 3.06 3.57 -29.28
N SER A 436 3.16 3.22 -30.56
CA SER A 436 2.09 2.57 -31.33
C SER A 436 1.68 1.20 -30.77
N SER A 437 2.56 0.59 -29.96
CA SER A 437 2.26 -0.59 -29.15
C SER A 437 3.04 -0.55 -27.85
N LEU A 438 2.42 -1.02 -26.76
CA LEU A 438 3.07 -1.15 -25.47
C LEU A 438 4.15 -2.25 -25.53
N PRO A 439 5.21 -2.16 -24.70
CA PRO A 439 6.18 -3.22 -24.52
C PRO A 439 5.52 -4.54 -24.13
N VAL A 440 5.90 -5.63 -24.80
CA VAL A 440 5.27 -6.95 -24.67
C VAL A 440 6.35 -7.97 -24.36
N ALA A 441 6.09 -8.82 -23.38
CA ALA A 441 6.93 -9.96 -23.05
C ALA A 441 6.10 -11.23 -23.22
N LYS A 442 6.59 -12.14 -24.05
CA LYS A 442 5.94 -13.43 -24.33
C LYS A 442 6.59 -14.52 -23.49
N PHE A 443 5.76 -15.35 -22.87
CA PHE A 443 6.18 -16.54 -22.16
C PHE A 443 5.96 -17.77 -23.06
N THR A 444 7.01 -18.57 -23.27
CA THR A 444 6.89 -19.85 -23.99
C THR A 444 6.95 -21.00 -22.98
N PRO A 445 5.91 -21.86 -22.91
CA PRO A 445 5.89 -23.00 -21.99
C PRO A 445 6.83 -24.10 -22.45
N HIS A 446 7.38 -24.84 -21.48
CA HIS A 446 7.98 -26.15 -21.72
C HIS A 446 7.00 -27.25 -21.30
N ASP A 447 6.81 -27.45 -20.01
CA ASP A 447 5.88 -28.44 -19.43
C ASP A 447 5.00 -27.79 -18.37
N VAL A 448 3.75 -28.24 -18.27
CA VAL A 448 2.76 -27.79 -17.27
C VAL A 448 2.27 -29.01 -16.49
N GLU A 449 2.59 -29.04 -15.20
CA GLU A 449 2.09 -30.03 -14.26
C GLU A 449 0.91 -29.44 -13.47
N LEU A 450 -0.16 -30.22 -13.28
CA LEU A 450 -1.37 -29.78 -12.59
C LEU A 450 -1.76 -30.81 -11.54
N THR A 451 -1.77 -30.39 -10.28
CA THR A 451 -2.06 -31.25 -9.12
C THR A 451 -3.23 -30.68 -8.33
N MET A 452 -4.16 -31.54 -7.92
CA MET A 452 -5.34 -31.15 -7.14
C MET A 452 -5.42 -31.99 -5.87
N SER A 453 -5.63 -31.34 -4.74
CA SER A 453 -5.99 -31.98 -3.48
C SER A 453 -7.38 -31.51 -3.04
N LEU A 454 -8.17 -32.45 -2.54
CA LEU A 454 -9.47 -32.21 -1.91
C LEU A 454 -9.39 -32.80 -0.51
N ASP A 455 -10.01 -32.14 0.47
CA ASP A 455 -10.11 -32.72 1.81
C ASP A 455 -11.27 -33.73 1.88
N ASP A 456 -11.26 -34.59 2.89
CA ASP A 456 -12.32 -35.57 3.12
C ASP A 456 -13.67 -34.88 3.40
N PRO A 457 -14.81 -35.42 2.92
CA PRO A 457 -15.00 -36.73 2.29
C PRO A 457 -14.94 -36.73 0.74
N LEU A 458 -14.58 -35.62 0.10
CA LEU A 458 -14.67 -35.45 -1.36
C LEU A 458 -13.56 -36.16 -2.15
N THR A 459 -12.52 -36.63 -1.46
CA THR A 459 -11.41 -37.43 -1.99
C THR A 459 -11.85 -38.73 -2.66
N THR A 460 -12.96 -39.31 -2.20
CA THR A 460 -13.41 -40.66 -2.61
C THR A 460 -14.23 -40.70 -3.90
N ASN A 461 -14.68 -39.55 -4.42
CA ASN A 461 -15.55 -39.49 -5.59
C ASN A 461 -14.95 -38.70 -6.76
N VAL A 462 -14.40 -39.44 -7.74
CA VAL A 462 -13.71 -38.89 -8.92
C VAL A 462 -14.63 -38.03 -9.80
N ASP A 463 -15.92 -38.35 -9.90
CA ASP A 463 -16.86 -37.59 -10.73
C ASP A 463 -17.21 -36.23 -10.10
N ILE A 464 -17.30 -36.18 -8.77
CA ILE A 464 -17.44 -34.92 -8.04
C ILE A 464 -16.18 -34.07 -8.22
N ALA A 465 -14.99 -34.67 -8.08
CA ALA A 465 -13.72 -33.99 -8.31
C ALA A 465 -13.63 -33.38 -9.73
N ARG A 466 -14.03 -34.13 -10.76
CA ARG A 466 -14.09 -33.64 -12.16
C ARG A 466 -15.02 -32.43 -12.31
N THR A 467 -16.18 -32.47 -11.66
CA THR A 467 -17.16 -31.38 -11.69
C THR A 467 -16.62 -30.13 -10.98
N VAL A 468 -15.95 -30.31 -9.83
CA VAL A 468 -15.29 -29.23 -9.08
C VAL A 468 -14.19 -28.58 -9.91
N VAL A 469 -13.29 -29.35 -10.54
CA VAL A 469 -12.23 -28.80 -11.42
C VAL A 469 -12.83 -27.99 -12.56
N ARG A 470 -13.89 -28.49 -13.19
CA ARG A 470 -14.57 -27.77 -14.28
C ARG A 470 -15.13 -26.43 -13.80
N GLU A 471 -15.69 -26.40 -12.59
CA GLU A 471 -16.18 -25.16 -12.00
C GLU A 471 -15.05 -24.19 -11.69
N VAL A 472 -13.96 -24.66 -11.07
CA VAL A 472 -12.77 -23.83 -10.77
C VAL A 472 -12.20 -23.22 -12.05
N ARG A 473 -12.07 -24.00 -13.14
CA ARG A 473 -11.60 -23.52 -14.45
C ARG A 473 -12.56 -22.53 -15.12
N THR A 474 -13.84 -22.55 -14.76
CA THR A 474 -14.83 -21.61 -15.30
C THR A 474 -14.78 -20.27 -14.58
N GLN A 475 -14.46 -20.29 -13.28
CA GLN A 475 -14.32 -19.06 -12.49
C GLN A 475 -12.95 -18.43 -12.73
N VAL A 476 -11.86 -19.18 -12.56
CA VAL A 476 -10.50 -18.63 -12.61
C VAL A 476 -10.07 -18.36 -14.06
N PRO A 477 -9.41 -17.21 -14.35
CA PRO A 477 -8.94 -16.89 -15.69
C PRO A 477 -8.00 -17.95 -16.28
N PRO A 478 -8.10 -18.27 -17.58
CA PRO A 478 -7.31 -19.32 -18.21
C PRO A 478 -5.80 -19.08 -18.16
N GLU A 479 -5.36 -17.81 -18.09
CA GLU A 479 -3.95 -17.43 -17.99
C GLU A 479 -3.31 -17.86 -16.66
N ILE A 480 -4.10 -18.17 -15.62
CA ILE A 480 -3.61 -18.72 -14.34
C ILE A 480 -3.22 -20.19 -14.48
N PHE A 481 -3.81 -20.90 -15.43
CA PHE A 481 -3.44 -22.29 -15.72
C PHE A 481 -2.35 -22.39 -16.79
N ASP A 482 -2.17 -21.34 -17.59
CA ASP A 482 -1.25 -21.33 -18.71
C ASP A 482 -0.77 -19.90 -19.02
N LEU A 483 0.45 -19.58 -18.55
CA LEU A 483 1.07 -18.28 -18.79
C LEU A 483 1.42 -18.02 -20.26
N SER A 484 1.41 -19.02 -21.14
CA SER A 484 1.66 -18.80 -22.57
C SER A 484 0.63 -17.86 -23.21
N LYS A 485 -0.54 -17.77 -22.56
CA LYS A 485 -1.62 -16.86 -22.92
C LYS A 485 -1.36 -15.42 -22.49
N ILE A 486 -0.28 -15.13 -21.76
CA ILE A 486 0.08 -13.76 -21.35
C ILE A 486 0.98 -13.12 -22.40
N VAL A 487 0.61 -11.91 -22.80
CA VAL A 487 1.23 -11.16 -23.90
C VAL A 487 1.93 -9.91 -23.39
N CYS A 488 1.31 -9.19 -22.47
CA CYS A 488 1.87 -7.94 -21.96
C CYS A 488 1.82 -7.93 -20.44
N GLY A 489 2.85 -7.34 -19.84
CA GLY A 489 2.83 -7.01 -18.44
C GLY A 489 3.02 -5.51 -18.25
N THR A 490 2.37 -4.96 -17.24
CA THR A 490 2.61 -3.61 -16.73
C THR A 490 2.92 -3.71 -15.25
N TYR A 491 4.15 -3.34 -14.90
CA TYR A 491 4.59 -3.21 -13.52
C TYR A 491 4.50 -1.75 -13.13
N LEU A 492 3.58 -1.41 -12.24
CA LEU A 492 3.30 -0.02 -11.89
C LEU A 492 4.18 0.44 -10.73
N ASP A 493 4.18 -0.34 -9.65
CA ASP A 493 4.91 -0.12 -8.42
C ASP A 493 5.20 -1.48 -7.74
N PRO A 494 5.98 -1.54 -6.65
CA PRO A 494 6.33 -2.80 -5.98
C PRO A 494 5.19 -3.68 -5.51
N ARG A 495 3.95 -3.17 -5.50
CA ARG A 495 2.76 -3.88 -5.04
C ARG A 495 1.89 -4.36 -6.16
N LEU A 496 1.85 -3.67 -7.30
CA LEU A 496 0.82 -3.89 -8.32
C LEU A 496 1.40 -4.30 -9.67
N LEU A 497 0.98 -5.48 -10.11
CA LEU A 497 1.29 -6.05 -11.41
C LEU A 497 0.00 -6.23 -12.22
N VAL A 498 0.02 -5.82 -13.48
CA VAL A 498 -1.07 -6.07 -14.43
C VAL A 498 -0.55 -6.95 -15.56
N LEU A 499 -1.20 -8.09 -15.79
CA LEU A 499 -0.88 -8.98 -16.90
C LEU A 499 -2.04 -9.03 -17.90
N ARG A 500 -1.73 -8.95 -19.19
CA ARG A 500 -2.71 -9.02 -20.28
C ARG A 500 -2.65 -10.36 -20.97
N GLY A 501 -3.80 -10.99 -21.10
CA GLY A 501 -3.99 -12.19 -21.90
C GLY A 501 -4.04 -11.90 -23.41
N VAL A 502 -3.84 -12.94 -24.22
CA VAL A 502 -4.08 -12.97 -25.68
C VAL A 502 -5.50 -12.54 -26.04
N SER A 503 -6.45 -12.81 -25.15
CA SER A 503 -7.85 -12.44 -25.24
C SER A 503 -8.12 -10.94 -25.06
N GLY A 504 -7.14 -10.16 -24.61
CA GLY A 504 -7.34 -8.76 -24.19
C GLY A 504 -7.71 -8.59 -22.72
N SER A 505 -8.01 -9.67 -22.01
CA SER A 505 -8.29 -9.65 -20.57
C SER A 505 -7.11 -9.08 -19.78
N ALA A 506 -7.40 -8.29 -18.76
CA ALA A 506 -6.40 -7.74 -17.85
C ALA A 506 -6.55 -8.36 -16.46
N LEU A 507 -5.47 -8.94 -15.96
CA LEU A 507 -5.36 -9.57 -14.66
C LEU A 507 -4.57 -8.66 -13.74
N LEU A 508 -5.17 -8.25 -12.63
CA LEU A 508 -4.52 -7.41 -11.64
C LEU A 508 -4.04 -8.28 -10.49
N PHE A 509 -2.80 -8.06 -10.06
CA PHE A 509 -2.19 -8.80 -8.97
C PHE A 509 -1.60 -7.85 -7.94
N THR A 510 -1.85 -8.12 -6.66
CA THR A 510 -1.15 -7.48 -5.55
C THR A 510 -0.02 -8.37 -5.05
N ARG A 511 1.11 -7.80 -4.64
CA ARG A 511 2.21 -8.56 -4.07
C ARG A 511 1.83 -9.07 -2.68
N SER A 512 2.04 -10.36 -2.45
CA SER A 512 1.89 -11.02 -1.17
C SER A 512 3.28 -11.26 -0.56
N CYS A 513 3.41 -11.02 0.75
CA CYS A 513 4.69 -11.02 1.47
C CYS A 513 4.78 -12.12 2.54
N GLU A 514 4.07 -13.23 2.30
CA GLU A 514 4.15 -14.45 3.12
C GLU A 514 5.38 -15.29 2.81
#